data_AF-A0A2T9Y923-F1
#
_entry.id   AF-A0A2T9Y923-F1
#
_cell.length_a   1.000
_cell.length_b   1.000
_cell.length_c   1.000
_cell.angle_alpha   90.00
_cell.angle_beta   90.00
_cell.angle_gamma   90.00
#
_symmetry.space_group_name_H-M   'P 1'
#
loop_
_entity.id
_entity.type
_entity.pdbx_description
1 polymer ?
#
loop_
_entity_poly.entity_id
_entity_poly.type
_entity_poly.pdbx_seq_one_letter_code
_entity_poly.pdbx_strand_id
1 'polypeptide(L)'
;MLKQLNLSNVQHTLSATSRCYTVCLYRPEIYAPNIYKHNNRPASFDSYRKKYTTTNITIPKLQASADAEINQNKILKLFETLDIKTTKKILTKKIELINHLEKIEKQKALQKNILKKKHVQAKEKEKKRLESKKKKMSKMLTGNKEIIKMPELIYNPYNFFTKAEFKKLKSDPLITIELKTPTQIFTRISKKWKLLTEAEKLEYDQKIKLLKQLYTAKLHKWWDDVDKNLVKLENRRRRFINKIRKANGIRKLSMLVDPRKPKRPMMVYLMFSDDLKKSNNLEVPNKNTDFSKYTSAKWKELPESEKDIYRNKFASAFKLYKEALNKFQSGQIQNNI
;
A
#
# COMPACT_ATOMS: atom_id res chain seq x y z
N MET A 1 -12.44 29.77 -54.01
CA MET A 1 -11.74 28.60 -54.55
C MET A 1 -11.70 27.50 -53.49
N LEU A 2 -12.63 26.55 -53.61
CA LEU A 2 -12.78 25.38 -52.74
C LEU A 2 -11.70 24.34 -53.09
N LYS A 3 -10.96 23.83 -52.10
CA LYS A 3 -10.19 22.58 -52.23
C LYS A 3 -10.64 21.59 -51.17
N GLN A 4 -11.44 20.63 -51.64
CA GLN A 4 -11.79 19.38 -50.97
C GLN A 4 -10.54 18.47 -50.94
N LEU A 5 -10.31 17.77 -49.82
CA LEU A 5 -9.37 16.65 -49.76
C LEU A 5 -10.01 15.47 -49.02
N ASN A 6 -10.56 14.59 -49.85
CA ASN A 6 -10.56 13.12 -49.82
C ASN A 6 -10.35 12.38 -48.49
N LEU A 7 -11.46 11.76 -48.08
CA LEU A 7 -11.54 10.55 -47.26
C LEU A 7 -11.02 9.35 -48.08
N SER A 8 -10.12 8.55 -47.50
CA SER A 8 -9.82 7.21 -48.02
C SER A 8 -10.08 6.16 -46.95
N ASN A 9 -10.88 5.18 -47.39
CA ASN A 9 -11.29 3.97 -46.69
C ASN A 9 -10.08 3.09 -46.36
N VAL A 10 -10.03 2.59 -45.12
CA VAL A 10 -9.27 1.37 -44.81
C VAL A 10 -10.22 0.41 -44.11
N GLN A 11 -10.56 -0.66 -44.83
CA GLN A 11 -11.39 -1.76 -44.37
C GLN A 11 -10.63 -2.70 -43.43
N HIS A 12 -11.45 -3.37 -42.64
CA HIS A 12 -11.15 -4.31 -41.57
C HIS A 12 -10.34 -5.53 -42.01
N THR A 13 -9.42 -5.97 -41.14
CA THR A 13 -9.04 -7.38 -41.01
C THR A 13 -9.31 -7.83 -39.58
N LEU A 14 -10.36 -8.63 -39.43
CA LEU A 14 -10.65 -9.44 -38.25
C LEU A 14 -9.54 -10.49 -38.11
N SER A 15 -8.96 -10.63 -36.91
CA SER A 15 -8.39 -11.91 -36.50
C SER A 15 -8.87 -12.24 -35.09
N ALA A 16 -9.59 -13.36 -35.02
CA ALA A 16 -10.10 -13.95 -33.81
C ALA A 16 -9.06 -14.98 -33.32
N THR A 17 -8.57 -14.81 -32.10
CA THR A 17 -8.11 -15.94 -31.30
C THR A 17 -8.43 -15.70 -29.84
N SER A 18 -9.51 -16.35 -29.41
CA SER A 18 -9.83 -16.67 -28.03
C SER A 18 -8.65 -17.33 -27.33
N ARG A 19 -8.39 -16.95 -26.08
CA ARG A 19 -8.07 -17.90 -25.01
C ARG A 19 -8.38 -17.30 -23.64
N CYS A 20 -9.38 -17.92 -23.03
CA CYS A 20 -9.85 -17.78 -21.67
C CYS A 20 -8.72 -17.85 -20.65
N TYR A 21 -8.77 -17.00 -19.61
CA TYR A 21 -8.48 -17.42 -18.25
C TYR A 21 -9.35 -16.62 -17.28
N THR A 22 -10.48 -17.24 -16.92
CA THR A 22 -11.24 -16.96 -15.71
C THR A 22 -10.42 -17.39 -14.51
N VAL A 23 -10.02 -16.45 -13.66
CA VAL A 23 -9.56 -16.75 -12.29
C VAL A 23 -10.45 -15.96 -11.33
N CYS A 24 -11.47 -16.67 -10.84
CA CYS A 24 -12.24 -16.31 -9.67
C CYS A 24 -11.30 -16.31 -8.45
N LEU A 25 -11.12 -15.16 -7.80
CA LEU A 25 -10.61 -15.14 -6.43
C LEU A 25 -11.75 -14.76 -5.49
N TYR A 26 -12.29 -15.84 -4.93
CA TYR A 26 -13.17 -15.89 -3.78
C TYR A 26 -12.57 -15.11 -2.61
N ARG A 27 -13.38 -14.26 -2.00
CA ARG A 27 -13.06 -13.46 -0.81
C ARG A 27 -13.83 -14.07 0.36
N PRO A 28 -13.19 -14.67 1.37
CA PRO A 28 -13.90 -15.03 2.59
C PRO A 28 -13.89 -13.85 3.56
N GLU A 29 -15.08 -13.35 3.85
CA GLU A 29 -15.37 -12.53 5.02
C GLU A 29 -15.36 -13.45 6.25
N ILE A 30 -14.50 -13.15 7.23
CA ILE A 30 -14.54 -13.78 8.55
C ILE A 30 -15.32 -12.84 9.46
N TYR A 31 -16.61 -13.14 9.62
CA TYR A 31 -17.41 -12.71 10.77
C TYR A 31 -17.38 -13.84 11.80
N ALA A 32 -16.91 -13.54 13.00
CA ALA A 32 -17.05 -14.41 14.16
C ALA A 32 -18.34 -14.06 14.91
N PRO A 33 -19.06 -15.07 15.41
CA PRO A 33 -19.55 -14.98 16.78
C PRO A 33 -19.30 -16.25 17.59
N ASN A 34 -18.93 -16.04 18.85
CA ASN A 34 -18.89 -17.02 19.93
C ASN A 34 -20.29 -17.58 20.22
N ILE A 35 -20.47 -18.90 20.25
CA ILE A 35 -21.41 -19.59 21.17
C ILE A 35 -20.82 -20.96 21.59
N TYR A 36 -21.14 -21.31 22.83
CA TYR A 36 -20.63 -22.33 23.73
C TYR A 36 -20.83 -23.82 23.32
N LYS A 37 -19.88 -24.63 23.83
CA LYS A 37 -19.96 -25.99 24.40
C LYS A 37 -20.88 -27.02 23.72
N HIS A 38 -20.29 -28.10 23.22
CA HIS A 38 -20.66 -29.46 23.65
C HIS A 38 -19.47 -30.42 23.49
N ASN A 39 -19.29 -31.26 24.52
CA ASN A 39 -18.31 -32.33 24.61
C ASN A 39 -18.46 -33.30 23.43
N ASN A 40 -17.36 -33.63 22.74
CA ASN A 40 -17.19 -34.91 22.07
C ASN A 40 -15.70 -35.22 21.89
N ARG A 41 -15.25 -36.30 22.54
CA ARG A 41 -13.95 -36.94 22.34
C ARG A 41 -13.88 -37.47 20.90
N PRO A 42 -12.79 -37.25 20.14
CA PRO A 42 -12.57 -38.02 18.93
C PRO A 42 -12.00 -39.41 19.27
N ALA A 43 -12.58 -40.40 18.62
CA ALA A 43 -12.23 -41.81 18.68
C ALA A 43 -10.75 -42.07 18.33
N SER A 44 -10.15 -42.99 19.09
CA SER A 44 -8.82 -43.54 18.85
C SER A 44 -8.76 -44.26 17.51
N PHE A 45 -7.67 -43.98 16.80
CA PHE A 45 -7.30 -44.57 15.53
C PHE A 45 -6.79 -46.00 15.77
N ASP A 46 -7.68 -46.98 15.74
CA ASP A 46 -7.35 -48.40 15.70
C ASP A 46 -7.42 -48.91 14.25
N SER A 47 -6.27 -49.15 13.63
CA SER A 47 -6.14 -50.21 12.62
C SER A 47 -4.66 -50.46 12.32
N TYR A 48 -4.22 -51.69 12.61
CA TYR A 48 -3.19 -52.51 11.94
C TYR A 48 -2.56 -53.47 12.98
N ARG A 49 -3.40 -54.34 13.57
CA ARG A 49 -2.92 -55.58 14.20
C ARG A 49 -3.18 -56.72 13.22
N LYS A 50 -2.11 -57.17 12.54
CA LYS A 50 -2.13 -58.39 11.71
C LYS A 50 -2.69 -59.56 12.53
N LYS A 51 -3.75 -60.18 12.01
CA LYS A 51 -4.29 -61.45 12.49
C LYS A 51 -3.28 -62.54 12.13
N TYR A 52 -2.69 -63.18 13.13
CA TYR A 52 -2.07 -64.50 12.94
C TYR A 52 -3.17 -65.54 13.11
N THR A 53 -3.33 -66.38 12.09
CA THR A 53 -4.20 -67.56 12.09
C THR A 53 -3.70 -68.57 13.11
N THR A 54 -4.55 -68.94 14.07
CA THR A 54 -4.35 -70.05 14.99
C THR A 54 -4.49 -71.35 14.20
N THR A 55 -3.38 -71.92 13.74
CA THR A 55 -3.37 -73.31 13.25
C THR A 55 -3.50 -74.23 14.45
N ASN A 56 -4.66 -74.86 14.58
CA ASN A 56 -4.91 -75.97 15.50
C ASN A 56 -4.01 -77.14 15.09
N ILE A 57 -2.96 -77.38 15.86
CA ILE A 57 -2.14 -78.59 15.75
C ILE A 57 -2.72 -79.59 16.74
N THR A 58 -3.29 -80.66 16.19
CA THR A 58 -3.75 -81.86 16.89
C THR A 58 -2.57 -82.50 17.60
N ILE A 59 -2.62 -82.60 18.93
CA ILE A 59 -1.60 -83.28 19.75
C ILE A 59 -1.90 -84.79 19.73
N PRO A 60 -0.97 -85.66 19.27
CA PRO A 60 -1.12 -87.09 19.43
C PRO A 60 -0.92 -87.45 20.91
N LYS A 61 -1.83 -88.24 21.48
CA LYS A 61 -1.63 -88.90 22.78
C LYS A 61 -0.45 -89.87 22.65
N LEU A 62 0.70 -89.49 23.21
CA LEU A 62 1.83 -90.38 23.42
C LEU A 62 1.64 -91.15 24.73
N GLN A 63 1.58 -92.47 24.59
CA GLN A 63 1.68 -93.42 25.70
C GLN A 63 3.01 -93.23 26.43
N ALA A 64 2.94 -93.21 27.76
CA ALA A 64 4.10 -93.14 28.64
C ALA A 64 4.94 -94.41 28.49
N SER A 65 6.09 -94.30 27.81
CA SER A 65 7.19 -95.25 27.95
C SER A 65 8.17 -94.72 29.00
N ALA A 66 8.78 -95.64 29.75
CA ALA A 66 9.60 -95.39 30.93
C ALA A 66 10.97 -94.69 30.65
N ASP A 67 11.13 -94.06 29.49
CA ASP A 67 12.36 -93.35 29.09
C ASP A 67 12.27 -91.82 29.25
N ALA A 68 11.13 -91.29 29.71
CA ALA A 68 10.89 -89.85 29.86
C ALA A 68 11.56 -89.20 31.10
N GLU A 69 11.85 -89.98 32.15
CA GLU A 69 12.50 -89.48 33.38
C GLU A 69 13.98 -89.13 33.20
N ILE A 70 14.63 -89.71 32.18
CA ILE A 70 16.04 -89.44 31.86
C ILE A 70 16.18 -88.12 31.09
N ASN A 71 15.12 -87.63 30.46
CA ASN A 71 15.18 -86.42 29.61
C ASN A 71 14.66 -85.15 30.30
N GLN A 72 13.74 -85.23 31.26
CA GLN A 72 13.38 -84.06 32.09
C GLN A 72 14.53 -83.62 33.00
N ASN A 73 15.29 -84.55 33.57
CA ASN A 73 16.45 -84.24 34.40
C ASN A 73 17.65 -83.71 33.60
N LYS A 74 17.81 -84.09 32.33
CA LYS A 74 18.79 -83.48 31.41
C LYS A 74 18.37 -82.08 30.98
N ILE A 75 17.09 -81.85 30.74
CA ILE A 75 16.55 -80.51 30.41
C ILE A 75 16.64 -79.59 31.64
N LEU A 76 16.29 -80.05 32.84
CA LEU A 76 16.45 -79.28 34.09
C LEU A 76 17.92 -78.98 34.40
N LYS A 77 18.85 -79.94 34.22
CA LYS A 77 20.30 -79.68 34.32
C LYS A 77 20.84 -78.76 33.22
N LEU A 78 20.28 -78.79 32.00
CA LEU A 78 20.59 -77.84 30.92
C LEU A 78 20.06 -76.43 31.22
N PHE A 79 18.93 -76.30 31.93
CA PHE A 79 18.39 -75.03 32.41
C PHE A 79 19.10 -74.50 33.67
N GLU A 80 19.60 -75.37 34.55
CA GLU A 80 20.45 -75.02 35.70
C GLU A 80 21.87 -74.61 35.30
N THR A 81 22.38 -75.15 34.18
CA THR A 81 23.69 -74.81 33.59
C THR A 81 23.61 -73.80 32.44
N LEU A 82 22.43 -73.21 32.17
CA LEU A 82 22.36 -71.89 31.53
C LEU A 82 22.99 -70.89 32.48
N ASP A 83 24.30 -70.86 32.36
CA ASP A 83 25.29 -70.29 33.25
C ASP A 83 24.74 -68.98 33.80
N ILE A 84 24.42 -68.93 35.10
CA ILE A 84 23.98 -67.71 35.80
C ILE A 84 24.92 -66.54 35.45
N LYS A 85 26.17 -66.85 35.11
CA LYS A 85 27.20 -65.93 34.60
C LYS A 85 26.92 -65.38 33.19
N THR A 86 26.46 -66.18 32.24
CA THR A 86 26.13 -65.74 30.86
C THR A 86 24.84 -64.92 30.83
N THR A 87 23.81 -65.35 31.58
CA THR A 87 22.56 -64.59 31.74
C THR A 87 22.81 -63.25 32.44
N LYS A 88 23.61 -63.22 33.51
CA LYS A 88 24.08 -61.96 34.15
C LYS A 88 24.82 -61.07 33.16
N LYS A 89 25.73 -61.61 32.32
CA LYS A 89 26.47 -60.84 31.30
C LYS A 89 25.58 -60.26 30.19
N ILE A 90 24.53 -60.97 29.81
CA ILE A 90 23.52 -60.45 28.87
C ILE A 90 22.69 -59.35 29.54
N LEU A 91 22.34 -59.52 30.80
CA LEU A 91 21.57 -58.55 31.58
C LEU A 91 22.37 -57.26 31.78
N THR A 92 23.67 -57.34 32.10
CA THR A 92 24.54 -56.17 32.24
C THR A 92 24.69 -55.41 30.92
N LYS A 93 24.91 -56.11 29.80
CA LYS A 93 24.94 -55.48 28.46
C LYS A 93 23.60 -54.81 28.09
N LYS A 94 22.47 -55.41 28.46
CA LYS A 94 21.14 -54.79 28.27
C LYS A 94 20.98 -53.51 29.11
N ILE A 95 21.43 -53.53 30.36
CA ILE A 95 21.42 -52.35 31.25
C ILE A 95 22.32 -51.23 30.67
N GLU A 96 23.51 -51.57 30.17
CA GLU A 96 24.41 -50.63 29.50
C GLU A 96 23.77 -50.00 28.25
N LEU A 97 23.08 -50.81 27.44
CA LEU A 97 22.36 -50.34 26.25
C LEU A 97 21.21 -49.37 26.62
N ILE A 98 20.44 -49.71 27.66
CA ILE A 98 19.35 -48.85 28.17
C ILE A 98 19.93 -47.51 28.66
N ASN A 99 21.01 -47.54 29.46
CA ASN A 99 21.69 -46.33 29.92
C ASN A 99 22.22 -45.48 28.75
N HIS A 100 22.72 -46.11 27.70
CA HIS A 100 23.18 -45.42 26.49
C HIS A 100 22.02 -44.78 25.72
N LEU A 101 20.89 -45.47 25.58
CA LEU A 101 19.68 -44.93 24.93
C LEU A 101 19.12 -43.73 25.70
N GLU A 102 19.05 -43.82 27.04
CA GLU A 102 18.65 -42.68 27.88
C GLU A 102 19.57 -41.47 27.69
N LYS A 103 20.88 -41.69 27.53
CA LYS A 103 21.85 -40.62 27.26
C LYS A 103 21.60 -39.96 25.91
N ILE A 104 21.31 -40.74 24.87
CA ILE A 104 20.95 -40.21 23.54
C ILE A 104 19.65 -39.41 23.60
N GLU A 105 18.63 -39.89 24.31
CA GLU A 105 17.35 -39.19 24.45
C GLU A 105 17.53 -37.85 25.19
N LYS A 106 18.33 -37.84 26.27
CA LYS A 106 18.71 -36.61 26.98
C LYS A 106 19.43 -35.62 26.06
N GLN A 107 20.35 -36.09 25.20
CA GLN A 107 21.02 -35.25 24.21
C GLN A 107 20.07 -34.70 23.14
N LYS A 108 19.16 -35.52 22.61
CA LYS A 108 18.13 -35.07 21.63
C LYS A 108 17.18 -34.05 22.26
N ALA A 109 16.76 -34.25 23.50
CA ALA A 109 15.93 -33.29 24.24
C ALA A 109 16.65 -31.96 24.45
N LEU A 110 17.94 -31.99 24.81
CA LEU A 110 18.78 -30.80 24.94
C LEU A 110 18.91 -30.04 23.61
N GLN A 111 19.20 -30.74 22.51
CA GLN A 111 19.27 -30.15 21.18
C GLN A 111 17.93 -29.52 20.75
N LYS A 112 16.81 -30.20 21.01
CA LYS A 112 15.46 -29.67 20.73
C LYS A 112 15.20 -28.39 21.53
N ASN A 113 15.60 -28.34 22.79
CA ASN A 113 15.47 -27.15 23.62
C ASN A 113 16.36 -25.99 23.15
N ILE A 114 17.59 -26.26 22.71
CA ILE A 114 18.47 -25.27 22.10
C ILE A 114 17.84 -24.71 20.82
N LEU A 115 17.30 -25.56 19.95
CA LEU A 115 16.64 -25.15 18.72
C LEU A 115 15.41 -24.27 18.99
N LYS A 116 14.57 -24.66 19.96
CA LYS A 116 13.43 -23.85 20.42
C LYS A 116 13.87 -22.48 20.91
N LYS A 117 14.92 -22.41 21.74
CA LYS A 117 15.48 -21.13 22.23
C LYS A 117 15.99 -20.26 21.07
N LYS A 118 16.73 -20.82 20.11
CA LYS A 118 17.19 -20.11 18.92
C LYS A 118 16.03 -19.54 18.10
N HIS A 119 14.97 -20.32 17.89
CA HIS A 119 13.79 -19.89 17.14
C HIS A 119 13.03 -18.75 17.85
N VAL A 120 12.89 -18.82 19.19
CA VAL A 120 12.30 -17.72 19.98
C VAL A 120 13.15 -16.44 19.86
N GLN A 121 14.47 -16.54 20.01
CA GLN A 121 15.37 -15.40 19.85
C GLN A 121 15.31 -14.80 18.43
N ALA A 122 15.21 -15.62 17.38
CA ALA A 122 15.05 -15.14 16.02
C ALA A 122 13.74 -14.35 15.83
N LYS A 123 12.62 -14.87 16.35
CA LYS A 123 11.32 -14.19 16.35
C LYS A 123 11.36 -12.85 17.09
N GLU A 124 12.01 -12.78 18.24
CA GLU A 124 12.17 -11.52 18.98
C GLU A 124 13.01 -10.49 18.23
N LYS A 125 14.13 -10.92 17.62
CA LYS A 125 14.97 -10.06 16.77
C LYS A 125 14.18 -9.50 15.59
N GLU A 126 13.37 -10.33 14.95
CA GLU A 126 12.50 -9.90 13.85
C GLU A 126 11.44 -8.90 14.31
N LYS A 127 10.79 -9.15 15.45
CA LYS A 127 9.82 -8.23 16.07
C LYS A 127 10.45 -6.86 16.36
N LYS A 128 11.64 -6.84 16.99
CA LYS A 128 12.41 -5.61 17.25
C LYS A 128 12.77 -4.86 15.97
N ARG A 129 13.16 -5.59 14.91
CA ARG A 129 13.45 -5.00 13.58
C ARG A 129 12.20 -4.40 12.92
N LEU A 130 11.05 -5.04 13.06
CA LEU A 130 9.79 -4.51 12.53
C LEU A 130 9.34 -3.26 13.30
N GLU A 131 9.51 -3.26 14.61
CA GLU A 131 9.18 -2.14 15.48
C GLU A 131 10.07 -0.92 15.22
N SER A 132 11.37 -1.10 15.02
CA SER A 132 12.27 -0.02 14.65
C SER A 132 11.93 0.57 13.26
N LYS A 133 11.55 -0.28 12.29
CA LYS A 133 11.02 0.17 10.99
C LYS A 133 9.74 0.99 11.16
N LYS A 134 8.79 0.52 11.99
CA LYS A 134 7.55 1.26 12.29
C LYS A 134 7.84 2.63 12.92
N LYS A 135 8.77 2.69 13.88
CA LYS A 135 9.20 3.95 14.52
C LYS A 135 9.88 4.91 13.54
N LYS A 136 10.67 4.40 12.59
CA LYS A 136 11.26 5.22 11.52
C LYS A 136 10.18 5.78 10.59
N MET A 137 9.23 4.93 10.18
CA MET A 137 8.11 5.34 9.33
C MET A 137 7.20 6.36 10.02
N SER A 138 6.90 6.20 11.31
CA SER A 138 6.10 7.18 12.05
C SER A 138 6.80 8.52 12.12
N LYS A 139 8.11 8.57 12.42
CA LYS A 139 8.92 9.80 12.38
C LYS A 139 8.90 10.48 11.01
N MET A 140 8.96 9.72 9.91
CA MET A 140 8.86 10.29 8.56
C MET A 140 7.48 10.88 8.27
N LEU A 141 6.41 10.32 8.86
CA LEU A 141 5.03 10.78 8.66
C LEU A 141 4.65 11.96 9.56
N THR A 142 5.25 12.07 10.75
CA THR A 142 4.99 13.17 11.70
C THR A 142 5.98 14.32 11.56
N GLY A 143 7.10 14.11 10.88
CA GLY A 143 8.14 15.11 10.69
C GLY A 143 7.69 16.30 9.83
N ASN A 144 8.14 17.50 10.21
CA ASN A 144 7.89 18.73 9.47
C ASN A 144 8.67 18.78 8.14
N LYS A 145 9.82 18.11 8.06
CA LYS A 145 10.67 18.06 6.86
C LYS A 145 9.98 17.31 5.73
N GLU A 146 10.03 17.89 4.53
CA GLU A 146 9.50 17.28 3.32
C GLU A 146 10.33 16.07 2.90
N ILE A 147 9.67 15.00 2.45
CA ILE A 147 10.35 13.78 1.98
C ILE A 147 10.92 14.00 0.58
N ILE A 148 10.20 14.72 -0.28
CA ILE A 148 10.64 15.09 -1.62
C ILE A 148 10.39 16.58 -1.84
N LYS A 149 11.32 17.24 -2.51
CA LYS A 149 11.19 18.64 -2.92
C LYS A 149 10.70 18.72 -4.36
N MET A 150 9.57 19.38 -4.54
CA MET A 150 9.02 19.72 -5.86
C MET A 150 9.69 21.01 -6.37
N PRO A 151 9.87 21.19 -7.69
CA PRO A 151 10.28 22.48 -8.23
C PRO A 151 9.38 23.62 -7.74
N GLU A 152 9.98 24.73 -7.34
CA GLU A 152 9.28 25.94 -6.91
C GLU A 152 8.82 26.76 -8.13
N LEU A 153 7.56 27.23 -8.11
CA LEU A 153 7.03 28.14 -9.12
C LEU A 153 7.01 29.57 -8.59
N ILE A 154 7.53 30.49 -9.39
CA ILE A 154 7.37 31.93 -9.19
C ILE A 154 6.17 32.38 -10.02
N TYR A 155 5.09 32.75 -9.34
CA TYR A 155 3.77 32.92 -9.98
C TYR A 155 3.48 34.34 -10.49
N ASN A 156 4.03 35.36 -9.83
CA ASN A 156 3.60 36.74 -9.96
C ASN A 156 4.80 37.64 -10.34
N PRO A 157 4.66 38.56 -11.32
CA PRO A 157 5.63 39.61 -11.65
C PRO A 157 6.20 40.31 -10.42
N TYR A 158 5.33 40.70 -9.49
CA TYR A 158 5.73 41.36 -8.25
C TYR A 158 6.61 40.45 -7.37
N ASN A 159 6.29 39.16 -7.28
CA ASN A 159 7.11 38.20 -6.52
C ASN A 159 8.49 37.98 -7.16
N PHE A 160 8.56 38.05 -8.48
CA PHE A 160 9.83 37.96 -9.20
C PHE A 160 10.68 39.22 -8.99
N PHE A 161 10.08 40.40 -9.15
CA PHE A 161 10.70 41.69 -8.87
C PHE A 161 11.21 41.78 -7.44
N THR A 162 10.35 41.48 -6.47
CA THR A 162 10.72 41.52 -5.04
C THR A 162 11.87 40.58 -4.72
N LYS A 163 11.92 39.37 -5.30
CA LYS A 163 13.04 38.43 -5.10
C LYS A 163 14.34 38.98 -5.68
N ALA A 164 14.29 39.62 -6.85
CA ALA A 164 15.44 40.25 -7.47
C ALA A 164 15.94 41.45 -6.65
N GLU A 165 15.06 42.37 -6.28
CA GLU A 165 15.40 43.54 -5.46
C GLU A 165 15.89 43.14 -4.07
N PHE A 166 15.27 42.13 -3.44
CA PHE A 166 15.72 41.62 -2.15
C PHE A 166 17.14 41.05 -2.23
N LYS A 167 17.49 40.38 -3.33
CA LYS A 167 18.85 39.87 -3.56
C LYS A 167 19.87 41.00 -3.70
N LYS A 168 19.52 42.09 -4.41
CA LYS A 168 20.35 43.29 -4.54
C LYS A 168 20.56 43.99 -3.19
N LEU A 169 19.48 44.18 -2.43
CA LEU A 169 19.54 44.83 -1.12
C LEU A 169 20.36 44.01 -0.11
N LYS A 170 20.39 42.67 -0.24
CA LYS A 170 21.22 41.79 0.57
C LYS A 170 22.70 41.84 0.19
N SER A 171 23.03 42.12 -1.07
CA SER A 171 24.42 42.27 -1.51
C SER A 171 25.03 43.63 -1.11
N ASP A 172 24.21 44.64 -0.84
CA ASP A 172 24.67 45.96 -0.42
C ASP A 172 24.82 46.04 1.12
N PRO A 173 26.05 46.09 1.66
CA PRO A 173 26.28 46.02 3.11
C PRO A 173 25.75 47.25 3.88
N LEU A 174 25.75 48.44 3.26
CA LEU A 174 25.25 49.67 3.90
C LEU A 174 23.73 49.65 4.16
N ILE A 175 22.94 49.14 3.21
CA ILE A 175 21.47 49.15 3.31
C ILE A 175 20.98 48.09 4.31
N THR A 176 21.77 47.01 4.48
CA THR A 176 21.50 45.95 5.46
C THR A 176 21.58 46.46 6.91
N ILE A 177 22.36 47.51 7.16
CA ILE A 177 22.53 48.13 8.48
C ILE A 177 21.36 49.07 8.81
N GLU A 178 20.84 49.80 7.81
CA GLU A 178 19.72 50.74 7.97
C GLU A 178 18.35 50.05 8.07
N LEU A 179 18.11 49.01 7.27
CA LEU A 179 16.82 48.30 7.24
C LEU A 179 16.88 47.03 8.11
N LYS A 180 16.82 47.24 9.44
CA LYS A 180 16.97 46.16 10.43
C LYS A 180 15.85 45.12 10.39
N THR A 181 14.66 45.46 9.89
CA THR A 181 13.50 44.55 9.87
C THR A 181 13.06 44.16 8.45
N PRO A 182 12.71 42.88 8.19
CA PRO A 182 12.19 42.44 6.90
C PRO A 182 10.97 43.24 6.42
N THR A 183 10.12 43.68 7.35
CA THR A 183 8.93 44.49 7.07
C THR A 183 9.29 45.81 6.38
N GLN A 184 10.33 46.50 6.86
CA GLN A 184 10.78 47.77 6.26
C GLN A 184 11.34 47.54 4.85
N ILE A 185 12.09 46.45 4.65
CA ILE A 185 12.61 46.06 3.34
C ILE A 185 11.46 45.84 2.35
N PHE A 186 10.47 45.02 2.70
CA PHE A 186 9.32 44.77 1.83
C PHE A 186 8.49 46.03 1.58
N THR A 187 8.35 46.91 2.57
CA THR A 187 7.65 48.19 2.39
C THR A 187 8.35 49.07 1.35
N ARG A 188 9.70 49.14 1.40
CA ARG A 188 10.51 49.88 0.42
C ARG A 188 10.39 49.28 -0.99
N ILE A 189 10.50 47.97 -1.12
CA ILE A 189 10.34 47.26 -2.41
C ILE A 189 8.92 47.48 -2.97
N SER A 190 7.90 47.43 -2.13
CA SER A 190 6.51 47.69 -2.52
C SER A 190 6.35 49.11 -3.09
N LYS A 191 6.96 50.11 -2.45
CA LYS A 191 6.97 51.50 -2.96
C LYS A 191 7.67 51.59 -4.32
N LYS A 192 8.84 50.96 -4.47
CA LYS A 192 9.54 50.88 -5.78
C LYS A 192 8.67 50.27 -6.88
N TRP A 193 8.00 49.15 -6.61
CA TRP A 193 7.12 48.52 -7.60
C TRP A 193 5.94 49.41 -8.02
N LYS A 194 5.38 50.18 -7.09
CA LYS A 194 4.31 51.15 -7.39
C LYS A 194 4.80 52.26 -8.32
N LEU A 195 6.04 52.71 -8.16
CA LEU A 195 6.68 53.75 -8.97
C LEU A 195 7.10 53.27 -10.38
N LEU A 196 7.17 51.95 -10.61
CA LEU A 196 7.48 51.42 -11.95
C LEU A 196 6.38 51.78 -12.95
N THR A 197 6.83 52.14 -14.15
CA THR A 197 5.97 52.39 -15.31
C THR A 197 5.23 51.11 -15.74
N GLU A 198 4.14 51.28 -16.48
CA GLU A 198 3.39 50.14 -17.01
C GLU A 198 4.22 49.32 -18.01
N ALA A 199 5.08 49.97 -18.80
CA ALA A 199 5.99 49.31 -19.73
C ALA A 199 6.98 48.38 -19.00
N GLU A 200 7.58 48.84 -17.90
CA GLU A 200 8.49 48.00 -17.10
C GLU A 200 7.75 46.83 -16.46
N LYS A 201 6.52 47.04 -15.96
CA LYS A 201 5.67 45.97 -15.42
C LYS A 201 5.36 44.92 -16.49
N LEU A 202 5.09 45.35 -17.72
CA LEU A 202 4.82 44.46 -18.85
C LEU A 202 6.03 43.56 -19.19
N GLU A 203 7.26 44.06 -19.08
CA GLU A 203 8.44 43.21 -19.23
C GLU A 203 8.50 42.08 -18.20
N TYR A 204 8.15 42.38 -16.94
CA TYR A 204 8.10 41.36 -15.89
C TYR A 204 6.99 40.33 -16.16
N ASP A 205 5.85 40.75 -16.71
CA ASP A 205 4.81 39.84 -17.16
C ASP A 205 5.32 38.86 -18.24
N GLN A 206 6.03 39.37 -19.24
CA GLN A 206 6.63 38.55 -20.30
C GLN A 206 7.67 37.58 -19.72
N LYS A 207 8.56 38.05 -18.84
CA LYS A 207 9.55 37.22 -18.14
C LYS A 207 8.88 36.10 -17.33
N ILE A 208 7.80 36.39 -16.62
CA ILE A 208 7.03 35.40 -15.86
C ILE A 208 6.34 34.39 -16.78
N LYS A 209 5.81 34.81 -17.93
CA LYS A 209 5.20 33.89 -18.91
C LYS A 209 6.22 32.86 -19.39
N LEU A 210 7.44 33.30 -19.72
CA LEU A 210 8.53 32.42 -20.12
C LEU A 210 8.96 31.49 -18.96
N LEU A 211 9.10 32.01 -17.75
CA LEU A 211 9.43 31.20 -16.57
C LEU A 211 8.37 30.15 -16.25
N LYS A 212 7.09 30.44 -16.47
CA LYS A 212 6.00 29.47 -16.32
C LYS A 212 6.16 28.30 -17.30
N GLN A 213 6.53 28.57 -18.55
CA GLN A 213 6.78 27.53 -19.56
C GLN A 213 7.98 26.64 -19.20
N LEU A 214 9.09 27.27 -18.78
CA LEU A 214 10.26 26.53 -18.29
C LEU A 214 9.93 25.70 -17.05
N TYR A 215 9.14 26.27 -16.14
CA TYR A 215 8.68 25.57 -14.96
C TYR A 215 7.81 24.37 -15.31
N THR A 216 6.86 24.49 -16.25
CA THR A 216 6.03 23.36 -16.66
C THR A 216 6.88 22.23 -17.23
N ALA A 217 7.88 22.54 -18.06
CA ALA A 217 8.82 21.54 -18.58
C ALA A 217 9.65 20.89 -17.46
N LYS A 218 10.17 21.68 -16.52
CA LYS A 218 10.92 21.17 -15.36
C LYS A 218 10.05 20.31 -14.44
N LEU A 219 8.81 20.72 -14.21
CA LEU A 219 7.83 19.99 -13.41
C LEU A 219 7.49 18.67 -14.08
N HIS A 220 7.32 18.68 -15.41
CA HIS A 220 7.11 17.48 -16.19
C HIS A 220 8.27 16.50 -16.01
N LYS A 221 9.50 16.92 -16.30
CA LYS A 221 10.70 16.09 -16.11
C LYS A 221 10.79 15.53 -14.68
N TRP A 222 10.51 16.36 -13.68
CA TRP A 222 10.50 15.91 -12.28
C TRP A 222 9.47 14.82 -12.00
N TRP A 223 8.28 14.89 -12.61
CA TRP A 223 7.26 13.84 -12.47
C TRP A 223 7.62 12.52 -13.17
N ASP A 224 8.42 12.59 -14.24
CA ASP A 224 8.93 11.39 -14.93
C ASP A 224 10.02 10.70 -14.09
N ASP A 225 10.91 11.48 -13.46
CA ASP A 225 12.05 10.97 -12.68
C ASP A 225 11.69 10.52 -11.25
N VAL A 226 10.64 11.08 -10.64
CA VAL A 226 10.33 10.87 -9.22
C VAL A 226 9.71 9.49 -8.93
N ASP A 227 10.18 8.83 -7.86
CA ASP A 227 9.57 7.59 -7.38
C ASP A 227 8.13 7.84 -6.86
N LYS A 228 7.16 7.23 -7.55
CA LYS A 228 5.73 7.27 -7.23
C LYS A 228 5.43 6.80 -5.79
N ASN A 229 6.22 5.90 -5.23
CA ASN A 229 6.05 5.42 -3.85
C ASN A 229 6.46 6.49 -2.83
N LEU A 230 7.54 7.24 -3.10
CA LEU A 230 7.92 8.38 -2.29
C LEU A 230 6.84 9.46 -2.34
N VAL A 231 6.25 9.72 -3.51
CA VAL A 231 5.16 10.71 -3.65
C VAL A 231 3.94 10.29 -2.82
N LYS A 232 3.57 8.99 -2.84
CA LYS A 232 2.50 8.45 -1.98
C LYS A 232 2.83 8.63 -0.50
N LEU A 233 4.08 8.43 -0.11
CA LEU A 233 4.52 8.59 1.28
C LEU A 233 4.47 10.06 1.73
N GLU A 234 4.95 10.98 0.91
CA GLU A 234 4.86 12.43 1.13
C GLU A 234 3.40 12.88 1.23
N ASN A 235 2.53 12.38 0.36
CA ASN A 235 1.09 12.64 0.45
C ASN A 235 0.48 12.09 1.76
N ARG A 236 0.91 10.92 2.24
CA ARG A 236 0.48 10.39 3.54
C ARG A 236 0.92 11.32 4.69
N ARG A 237 2.16 11.83 4.65
CA ARG A 237 2.69 12.84 5.59
C ARG A 237 1.86 14.13 5.55
N ARG A 238 1.58 14.68 4.36
CA ARG A 238 0.74 15.88 4.19
C ARG A 238 -0.67 15.72 4.75
N ARG A 239 -1.29 14.55 4.60
CA ARG A 239 -2.61 14.26 5.22
C ARG A 239 -2.54 14.32 6.75
N PHE A 240 -1.51 13.74 7.34
CA PHE A 240 -1.31 13.79 8.78
C PHE A 240 -1.10 15.24 9.27
N ILE A 241 -0.22 16.00 8.61
CA ILE A 241 0.00 17.41 8.91
C ILE A 241 -1.27 18.24 8.73
N ASN A 242 -2.06 17.96 7.70
CA ASN A 242 -3.32 18.66 7.48
C ASN A 242 -4.35 18.39 8.59
N LYS A 243 -4.29 17.24 9.26
CA LYS A 243 -5.10 16.96 10.46
C LYS A 243 -4.70 17.89 11.61
N ILE A 244 -3.40 18.05 11.85
CA ILE A 244 -2.85 18.95 12.88
C ILE A 244 -3.16 20.41 12.55
N ARG A 245 -2.89 20.83 11.31
CA ARG A 245 -3.18 22.21 10.85
C ARG A 245 -4.65 22.56 10.99
N LYS A 246 -5.56 21.63 10.66
CA LYS A 246 -7.01 21.83 10.83
C LYS A 246 -7.37 22.06 12.30
N ALA A 247 -6.80 21.30 13.23
CA ALA A 247 -7.02 21.50 14.66
C ALA A 247 -6.53 22.88 15.14
N ASN A 248 -5.44 23.38 14.55
CA ASN A 248 -4.87 24.69 14.87
C ASN A 248 -5.47 25.85 14.04
N GLY A 249 -6.52 25.62 13.25
CA GLY A 249 -7.11 26.65 12.37
C GLY A 249 -6.21 27.10 11.21
N ILE A 250 -5.11 26.41 10.93
CA ILE A 250 -4.16 26.73 9.87
C ILE A 250 -4.63 26.14 8.54
N ARG A 251 -4.43 26.88 7.44
CA ARG A 251 -4.75 26.42 6.07
C ARG A 251 -4.00 25.12 5.72
N LYS A 252 -4.73 24.18 5.12
CA LYS A 252 -4.20 22.89 4.67
C LYS A 252 -3.13 23.04 3.59
N LEU A 253 -2.13 22.17 3.61
CA LEU A 253 -1.20 21.95 2.51
C LEU A 253 -1.90 21.30 1.32
N SER A 254 -1.51 21.70 0.11
CA SER A 254 -1.93 21.03 -1.12
C SER A 254 -1.30 19.64 -1.22
N MET A 255 -2.01 18.71 -1.86
CA MET A 255 -1.50 17.37 -2.14
C MET A 255 -0.67 17.39 -3.42
N LEU A 256 0.37 16.54 -3.50
CA LEU A 256 1.13 16.36 -4.72
C LEU A 256 0.30 15.51 -5.69
N VAL A 257 -0.02 16.09 -6.84
CA VAL A 257 -0.76 15.45 -7.93
C VAL A 257 -0.08 15.83 -9.24
N ASP A 258 0.11 14.84 -10.10
CA ASP A 258 0.67 15.06 -11.44
C ASP A 258 -0.26 16.00 -12.24
N PRO A 259 0.26 17.12 -12.76
CA PRO A 259 -0.53 18.07 -13.55
C PRO A 259 -1.09 17.46 -14.85
N ARG A 260 -0.44 16.42 -15.41
CA ARG A 260 -0.88 15.73 -16.63
C ARG A 260 -2.04 14.77 -16.38
N LYS A 261 -2.28 14.41 -15.11
CA LYS A 261 -3.37 13.52 -14.75
C LYS A 261 -4.70 14.17 -15.13
N PRO A 262 -5.55 13.51 -15.95
CA PRO A 262 -6.85 14.04 -16.31
C PRO A 262 -7.67 14.40 -15.06
N LYS A 263 -8.36 15.53 -15.10
CA LYS A 263 -9.26 15.96 -14.03
C LYS A 263 -10.59 15.24 -14.17
N ARG A 264 -11.16 14.79 -13.04
CA ARG A 264 -12.50 14.22 -13.02
C ARG A 264 -13.51 15.29 -13.48
N PRO A 265 -14.48 14.96 -14.35
CA PRO A 265 -15.50 15.91 -14.75
C PRO A 265 -16.35 16.34 -13.54
N MET A 266 -16.92 17.53 -13.64
CA MET A 266 -17.84 18.06 -12.64
C MET A 266 -19.06 17.14 -12.50
N MET A 267 -19.58 16.98 -11.28
CA MET A 267 -20.79 16.20 -11.06
C MET A 267 -22.01 16.91 -11.68
N VAL A 268 -23.07 16.15 -11.98
CA VAL A 268 -24.32 16.62 -12.62
C VAL A 268 -24.80 17.97 -12.08
N TYR A 269 -25.04 18.07 -10.77
CA TYR A 269 -25.48 19.30 -10.11
C TYR A 269 -24.49 20.47 -10.27
N LEU A 270 -23.18 20.19 -10.26
CA LEU A 270 -22.16 21.23 -10.44
C LEU A 270 -22.08 21.72 -11.88
N MET A 271 -22.40 20.87 -12.87
CA MET A 271 -22.52 21.29 -14.26
C MET A 271 -23.69 22.26 -14.42
N PHE A 272 -24.84 21.95 -13.81
CA PHE A 272 -25.97 22.88 -13.75
C PHE A 272 -25.62 24.19 -13.04
N SER A 273 -24.96 24.11 -11.89
CA SER A 273 -24.52 25.30 -11.14
C SER A 273 -23.55 26.17 -11.95
N ASP A 274 -22.63 25.56 -12.71
CA ASP A 274 -21.69 26.27 -13.57
C ASP A 274 -22.40 26.92 -14.78
N ASP A 275 -23.34 26.20 -15.41
CA ASP A 275 -24.17 26.73 -16.51
C ASP A 275 -25.05 27.90 -16.03
N LEU A 276 -25.67 27.80 -14.85
CA LEU A 276 -26.41 28.91 -14.22
C LEU A 276 -25.51 30.10 -13.92
N LYS A 277 -24.31 29.88 -13.40
CA LYS A 277 -23.37 30.97 -13.11
C LYS A 277 -22.93 31.70 -14.39
N LYS A 278 -22.81 30.97 -15.50
CA LYS A 278 -22.45 31.53 -16.82
C LYS A 278 -23.61 32.23 -17.53
N SER A 279 -24.85 31.92 -17.17
CA SER A 279 -26.03 32.53 -17.77
C SER A 279 -26.15 34.04 -17.52
N ASN A 280 -25.37 34.61 -16.59
CA ASN A 280 -25.35 36.04 -16.25
C ASN A 280 -26.75 36.63 -15.94
N ASN A 281 -27.69 35.80 -15.52
CA ASN A 281 -29.03 36.23 -15.12
C ASN A 281 -28.95 37.17 -13.89
N LEU A 282 -29.62 38.32 -13.96
CA LEU A 282 -29.62 39.33 -12.89
C LEU A 282 -30.21 38.82 -11.57
N GLU A 283 -31.09 37.81 -11.63
CA GLU A 283 -31.67 37.16 -10.45
C GLU A 283 -30.70 36.26 -9.69
N VAL A 284 -29.54 35.94 -10.29
CA VAL A 284 -28.55 35.04 -9.70
C VAL A 284 -27.75 35.82 -8.65
N PRO A 285 -27.77 35.42 -7.37
CA PRO A 285 -27.05 36.15 -6.33
C PRO A 285 -25.54 36.15 -6.57
N ASN A 286 -24.90 37.32 -6.47
CA ASN A 286 -23.44 37.45 -6.60
C ASN A 286 -22.66 36.81 -5.45
N LYS A 287 -23.26 36.75 -4.25
CA LYS A 287 -22.61 36.19 -3.07
C LYS A 287 -22.68 34.67 -3.09
N ASN A 288 -21.52 34.01 -3.00
CA ASN A 288 -21.41 32.54 -3.11
C ASN A 288 -22.34 31.75 -2.16
N THR A 289 -22.59 32.25 -0.94
CA THR A 289 -23.49 31.59 0.02
C THR A 289 -24.93 31.58 -0.48
N ASP A 290 -25.36 32.68 -1.07
CA ASP A 290 -26.75 32.89 -1.49
C ASP A 290 -26.96 32.23 -2.84
N PHE A 291 -25.95 32.31 -3.73
CA PHE A 291 -25.90 31.54 -4.97
C PHE A 291 -26.07 30.04 -4.75
N SER A 292 -25.37 29.49 -3.74
CA SER A 292 -25.47 28.07 -3.42
C SER A 292 -26.88 27.68 -2.97
N LYS A 293 -27.53 28.51 -2.14
CA LYS A 293 -28.93 28.30 -1.71
C LYS A 293 -29.88 28.38 -2.90
N TYR A 294 -29.78 29.44 -3.70
CA TYR A 294 -30.57 29.65 -4.91
C TYR A 294 -30.46 28.47 -5.89
N THR A 295 -29.24 28.07 -6.22
CA THR A 295 -28.98 26.95 -7.14
C THR A 295 -29.57 25.64 -6.61
N SER A 296 -29.49 25.40 -5.30
CA SER A 296 -30.05 24.20 -4.69
C SER A 296 -31.58 24.17 -4.73
N ALA A 297 -32.24 25.32 -4.60
CA ALA A 297 -33.70 25.44 -4.73
C ALA A 297 -34.12 25.20 -6.19
N LYS A 298 -33.49 25.90 -7.14
CA LYS A 298 -33.75 25.73 -8.58
C LYS A 298 -33.52 24.30 -9.05
N TRP A 299 -32.47 23.64 -8.57
CA TRP A 299 -32.23 22.23 -8.91
C TRP A 299 -33.33 21.30 -8.39
N LYS A 300 -33.92 21.58 -7.22
CA LYS A 300 -35.03 20.77 -6.68
C LYS A 300 -36.30 20.95 -7.51
N GLU A 301 -36.59 22.18 -7.93
CA GLU A 301 -37.73 22.55 -8.78
C GLU A 301 -37.59 22.04 -10.23
N LEU A 302 -36.37 21.80 -10.70
CA LEU A 302 -36.10 21.37 -12.07
C LEU A 302 -36.80 20.03 -12.39
N PRO A 303 -37.52 19.91 -13.52
CA PRO A 303 -38.13 18.65 -13.93
C PRO A 303 -37.08 17.58 -14.22
N GLU A 304 -37.46 16.31 -14.08
CA GLU A 304 -36.53 15.19 -14.23
C GLU A 304 -35.94 15.11 -15.65
N SER A 305 -36.73 15.50 -16.66
CA SER A 305 -36.30 15.59 -18.07
C SER A 305 -35.12 16.55 -18.26
N GLU A 306 -35.14 17.72 -17.62
CA GLU A 306 -34.02 18.67 -17.68
C GLU A 306 -32.81 18.20 -16.88
N LYS A 307 -33.04 17.55 -15.73
CA LYS A 307 -31.95 16.92 -14.96
C LYS A 307 -31.27 15.81 -15.78
N ASP A 308 -32.02 15.09 -16.61
CA ASP A 308 -31.50 14.04 -17.47
C ASP A 308 -30.54 14.57 -18.55
N ILE A 309 -30.75 15.79 -19.05
CA ILE A 309 -29.80 16.46 -19.94
C ILE A 309 -28.43 16.55 -19.27
N TYR A 310 -28.38 16.97 -18.00
CA TYR A 310 -27.13 17.05 -17.23
C TYR A 310 -26.56 15.67 -16.89
N ARG A 311 -27.40 14.66 -16.64
CA ARG A 311 -26.93 13.27 -16.44
C ARG A 311 -26.28 12.72 -17.71
N ASN A 312 -26.85 13.00 -18.87
CA ASN A 312 -26.30 12.60 -20.17
C ASN A 312 -24.99 13.34 -20.47
N LYS A 313 -24.92 14.67 -20.22
CA LYS A 313 -23.68 15.46 -20.30
C LYS A 313 -22.59 14.90 -19.38
N PHE A 314 -22.94 14.51 -18.15
CA PHE A 314 -21.99 13.91 -17.22
C PHE A 314 -21.51 12.54 -17.70
N ALA A 315 -22.42 11.68 -18.17
CA ALA A 315 -22.08 10.35 -18.66
C ALA A 315 -21.10 10.40 -19.83
N SER A 316 -21.32 11.29 -20.80
CA SER A 316 -20.41 11.49 -21.93
C SER A 316 -19.05 12.03 -21.50
N ALA A 317 -19.02 13.07 -20.67
CA ALA A 317 -17.78 13.63 -20.13
C ALA A 317 -17.00 12.61 -19.26
N PHE A 318 -17.71 11.78 -18.51
CA PHE A 318 -17.10 10.75 -17.68
C PHE A 318 -16.53 9.59 -18.50
N LYS A 319 -17.15 9.24 -19.63
CA LYS A 319 -16.60 8.29 -20.60
C LYS A 319 -15.27 8.80 -21.16
N LEU A 320 -15.24 10.04 -21.65
CA LEU A 320 -14.00 10.68 -22.15
C LEU A 320 -12.92 10.76 -21.08
N TYR A 321 -13.29 11.08 -19.83
CA TYR A 321 -12.35 11.08 -18.70
C TYR A 321 -11.75 9.70 -18.44
N LYS A 322 -12.56 8.63 -18.49
CA LYS A 322 -12.06 7.25 -18.33
C LYS A 322 -11.07 6.89 -19.44
N GLU A 323 -11.39 7.23 -20.68
CA GLU A 323 -10.51 6.99 -21.83
C GLU A 323 -9.18 7.75 -21.68
N ALA A 324 -9.23 9.04 -21.32
CA ALA A 324 -8.05 9.85 -21.05
C ALA A 324 -7.24 9.29 -19.86
N LEU A 325 -7.91 8.83 -18.80
CA LEU A 325 -7.24 8.24 -17.64
C LEU A 325 -6.55 6.92 -18.00
N ASN A 326 -7.18 6.08 -18.82
CA ASN A 326 -6.58 4.83 -19.30
C ASN A 326 -5.34 5.11 -20.15
N LYS A 327 -5.41 6.09 -21.06
CA LYS A 327 -4.24 6.56 -21.85
C LYS A 327 -3.12 7.09 -20.96
N PHE A 328 -3.47 7.83 -19.90
CA PHE A 328 -2.50 8.35 -18.92
C PHE A 328 -1.82 7.20 -18.17
N GLN A 329 -2.58 6.16 -17.78
CA GLN A 329 -2.05 5.00 -17.06
C GLN A 329 -1.19 4.09 -17.96
N SER A 330 -1.55 3.94 -19.24
CA SER A 330 -0.79 3.15 -20.21
C SER A 330 0.49 3.85 -20.71
N GLY A 331 0.73 5.11 -20.32
CA GLY A 331 1.89 5.88 -20.75
C GLY A 331 1.78 6.45 -22.17
N GLN A 332 0.63 6.30 -22.84
CA GLN A 332 0.40 6.77 -24.21
C GLN A 332 0.15 8.29 -24.30
N ILE A 333 0.05 8.99 -23.17
CA ILE A 333 0.09 10.47 -23.13
C ILE A 333 1.55 10.89 -23.00
N GLN A 334 2.36 10.59 -24.01
CA GLN A 334 3.63 11.25 -24.20
C GLN A 334 3.50 12.10 -25.46
N ASN A 335 3.67 13.41 -25.26
CA ASN A 335 3.99 14.40 -26.31
C ASN A 335 2.82 14.92 -27.13
N ASN A 336 1.96 15.71 -26.50
CA ASN A 336 1.20 16.76 -27.20
C ASN A 336 1.16 18.01 -26.32
N ILE A 337 2.34 18.62 -26.11
CA ILE A 337 2.50 20.04 -25.77
C ILE A 337 3.75 20.55 -26.47
#